data_AF-A0A7W5CJ22-F1
#
_entry.id   AF-A0A7W5CJ22-F1
#
_cell.length_a   1.000
_cell.length_b   1.000
_cell.length_c   1.000
_cell.angle_alpha   90.00
_cell.angle_beta   90.00
_cell.angle_gamma   90.00
#
_symmetry.space_group_name_H-M   'P 1'
#
loop_
_entity.id
_entity.type
_entity.pdbx_description
1 polymer ?
#
loop_
_entity_poly.entity_id
_entity_poly.type
_entity_poly.pdbx_seq_one_letter_code
_entity_poly.pdbx_strand_id
1 'polypeptide(L)' 'MDPRPGARLGRVDTDRELTYLRAGSDPPWERPHRDGVDVTDHPAAWTPYQRERRLSFEARVADYRQRGLIDP' A
#
# COMPACT_ATOMS: atom_id res chain seq x y z
N MET A 1 -20.59 11.38 1.02
CA MET A 1 -19.23 11.05 0.56
C MET A 1 -19.24 11.17 -0.95
N ASP A 2 -18.46 12.10 -1.50
CA ASP A 2 -18.35 12.29 -2.95
C ASP A 2 -17.30 11.32 -3.52
N PRO A 3 -17.68 10.30 -4.31
CA PRO A 3 -16.70 9.47 -5.00
C PRO A 3 -16.11 10.31 -6.14
N ARG A 4 -14.87 10.77 -5.96
CA ARG A 4 -14.15 11.56 -6.98
C ARG A 4 -14.25 10.84 -8.35
N PRO A 5 -14.56 11.56 -9.45
CA PRO A 5 -14.63 10.97 -10.78
C PRO A 5 -13.29 10.30 -11.11
N GLY A 6 -13.29 8.98 -11.26
CA GLY A 6 -12.08 8.18 -11.49
C GLY A 6 -11.68 7.22 -10.37
N ALA A 7 -12.34 7.28 -9.20
CA ALA A 7 -12.14 6.31 -8.12
C ALA A 7 -12.70 4.93 -8.51
N ARG A 8 -11.88 4.10 -9.16
CA ARG A 8 -12.18 2.68 -9.36
C ARG A 8 -11.70 1.91 -8.13
N LEU A 9 -12.64 1.23 -7.45
CA LEU A 9 -12.32 0.21 -6.45
C LEU A 9 -11.32 -0.78 -7.07
N GLY A 10 -10.07 -0.74 -6.62
CA GLY A 10 -9.04 -1.72 -7.00
C GLY A 10 -7.86 -1.20 -7.83
N ARG A 11 -7.88 0.03 -8.37
CA ARG A 11 -6.69 0.59 -9.03
C ARG A 11 -5.97 1.53 -8.07
N VAL A 12 -4.82 1.08 -7.56
CA VAL A 12 -3.89 1.97 -6.86
C VAL A 12 -3.40 3.02 -7.85
N ASP A 13 -3.50 4.28 -7.46
CA ASP A 13 -2.91 5.39 -8.20
C ASP A 13 -1.40 5.36 -8.00
N THR A 14 -0.68 4.94 -9.05
CA THR A 14 0.78 4.78 -9.04
C THR A 14 1.50 6.07 -8.64
N ASP A 15 1.07 7.23 -9.15
CA ASP A 15 1.73 8.50 -8.84
C ASP A 15 1.57 8.84 -7.36
N ARG A 16 0.39 8.59 -6.82
CA ARG A 16 0.11 8.79 -5.40
C ARG A 16 0.88 7.81 -4.52
N GLU A 17 0.98 6.54 -4.91
CA GLU A 17 1.78 5.52 -4.19
C GLU A 17 3.27 5.90 -4.19
N LEU A 18 3.84 6.24 -5.35
CA LEU A 18 5.24 6.67 -5.47
C LEU A 18 5.55 7.93 -4.65
N THR A 19 4.58 8.83 -4.48
CA THR A 19 4.76 10.03 -3.63
C THR A 19 5.06 9.65 -2.18
N TYR A 20 4.34 8.68 -1.61
CA TYR A 20 4.61 8.20 -0.25
C TYR A 20 5.93 7.44 -0.17
N LEU A 21 6.18 6.55 -1.12
CA LEU A 21 7.37 5.70 -1.12
C LEU A 21 8.66 6.51 -1.25
N ARG A 22 8.68 7.55 -2.10
CA ARG A 22 9.82 8.49 -2.21
C ARG A 22 10.05 9.31 -0.94
N ALA A 23 9.02 9.50 -0.12
CA ALA A 23 9.15 10.11 1.20
C ALA A 23 9.57 9.10 2.29
N GLY A 24 9.82 7.83 1.94
CA GLY A 24 10.21 6.78 2.88
C GLY A 24 9.06 6.24 3.73
N SER A 25 7.81 6.40 3.29
CA SER A 25 6.62 5.94 4.01
C SER A 25 5.78 4.99 3.16
N ASP A 26 5.21 3.97 3.79
CA ASP A 26 4.13 3.20 3.18
C ASP A 26 2.87 4.07 3.05
N PRO A 27 2.10 3.94 1.96
CA PRO A 27 0.83 4.63 1.83
C PRO A 27 -0.17 4.21 2.91
N PRO A 28 -1.00 5.12 3.44
CA PRO A 28 -1.91 4.80 4.54
C PRO A 28 -2.95 3.75 4.18
N TRP A 29 -3.29 3.59 2.89
CA TRP A 29 -4.21 2.54 2.46
C TRP A 29 -3.58 1.15 2.44
N GLU A 30 -2.25 1.02 2.39
CA GLU A 30 -1.55 -0.28 2.42
C GLU A 30 -1.20 -0.74 3.85
N ARG A 31 -1.40 0.13 4.84
CA ARG A 31 -1.21 -0.19 6.27
C ARG A 31 -2.42 -0.97 6.79
N PRO A 32 -2.28 -2.25 7.22
CA PRO A 32 -3.40 -3.02 7.75
C PRO A 32 -3.89 -2.43 9.08
N HIS A 33 -5.21 -2.26 9.17
CA HIS A 33 -5.88 -1.85 10.40
C HIS A 33 -6.84 -2.94 10.87
N ARG A 34 -6.96 -3.10 12.18
CA ARG A 34 -7.95 -3.97 12.83
C ARG A 34 -8.61 -3.20 13.95
N ASP A 35 -9.94 -3.11 13.91
CA ASP A 35 -10.74 -2.36 14.89
C ASP A 35 -10.27 -0.90 15.07
N GLY A 36 -9.85 -0.27 13.96
CA GLY A 36 -9.33 1.11 13.94
C GLY A 36 -7.87 1.27 14.38
N VAL A 37 -7.21 0.20 14.82
CA VAL A 37 -5.81 0.19 15.25
C VAL A 37 -4.91 -0.24 14.10
N ASP A 38 -3.82 0.48 13.86
CA ASP A 38 -2.78 0.07 12.94
C ASP A 38 -2.04 -1.15 13.50
N VAL A 39 -2.02 -2.24 12.73
CA VAL A 39 -1.36 -3.49 13.10
C VAL A 39 -0.22 -3.85 12.15
N THR A 40 0.33 -2.89 11.41
CA THR A 40 1.42 -3.09 10.43
C THR A 40 2.62 -3.82 11.06
N ASP A 41 2.99 -3.49 12.30
CA ASP A 41 4.11 -4.12 13.01
C ASP A 41 3.74 -5.43 13.73
N HIS A 42 2.51 -5.91 13.56
CA HIS A 42 2.00 -7.13 14.20
C HIS A 42 1.45 -8.15 13.18
N PRO A 43 2.32 -8.85 12.40
CA PRO A 43 1.89 -9.80 11.35
C PRO A 43 1.01 -10.95 11.83
N ALA A 44 1.10 -11.31 13.12
CA ALA A 44 0.24 -12.30 13.76
C ALA A 44 -1.22 -11.85 13.85
N ALA A 45 -1.49 -10.54 13.88
CA ALA A 45 -2.83 -9.97 13.94
C ALA A 45 -3.51 -9.84 12.57
N TRP A 46 -2.75 -10.02 11.48
CA TRP A 46 -3.22 -9.84 10.12
C TRP A 46 -4.15 -10.97 9.69
N THR A 47 -5.23 -10.60 9.01
CA THR A 47 -6.10 -11.56 8.33
C THR A 47 -5.40 -12.14 7.09
N PRO A 48 -5.84 -13.30 6.57
CA PRO A 48 -5.32 -13.85 5.33
C PRO A 48 -5.36 -12.84 4.16
N TYR A 49 -6.47 -12.10 4.03
CA TYR A 49 -6.62 -11.05 3.03
C TYR A 49 -5.58 -9.92 3.18
N GLN A 50 -5.31 -9.47 4.41
CA GLN A 50 -4.30 -8.43 4.66
C GLN A 50 -2.89 -8.91 4.29
N ARG A 51 -2.59 -10.19 4.51
CA ARG A 51 -1.32 -10.81 4.09
C ARG A 51 -1.18 -10.85 2.57
N GLU A 52 -2.19 -11.34 1.86
CA GLU A 52 -2.20 -11.35 0.39
C GLU A 52 -2.07 -9.95 -0.22
N ARG A 53 -2.75 -8.98 0.39
CA ARG A 53 -2.65 -7.59 0.00
C ARG A 53 -1.24 -7.02 0.23
N ARG A 54 -0.60 -7.37 1.36
CA ARG A 54 0.80 -6.99 1.61
C ARG A 54 1.74 -7.57 0.57
N LEU A 55 1.61 -8.85 0.22
CA LEU A 55 2.44 -9.48 -0.82
C LEU A 55 2.30 -8.75 -2.15
N SER A 56 1.07 -8.36 -2.51
CA SER A 56 0.80 -7.60 -3.73
C SER A 56 1.43 -6.21 -3.70
N PHE A 57 1.46 -5.54 -2.54
CA PHE A 57 2.13 -4.25 -2.35
C PHE A 57 3.66 -4.40 -2.46
N GLU A 58 4.24 -5.38 -1.77
CA GLU A 58 5.68 -5.64 -1.79
C GLU A 58 6.17 -5.98 -3.21
N ALA A 59 5.37 -6.71 -3.99
CA ALA A 59 5.66 -6.96 -5.40
C ALA A 59 5.71 -5.67 -6.23
N ARG A 60 4.82 -4.70 -5.98
CA ARG A 60 4.87 -3.38 -6.66
C ARG A 60 6.07 -2.56 -6.23
N VAL A 61 6.38 -2.52 -4.94
CA VAL A 61 7.58 -1.84 -4.42
C VAL A 61 8.84 -2.41 -5.06
N ALA A 62 8.93 -3.74 -5.20
CA ALA A 62 10.03 -4.39 -5.89
C ALA A 62 10.12 -3.98 -7.38
N ASP A 63 9.00 -3.95 -8.11
CA ASP A 63 8.95 -3.43 -9.49
C ASP A 63 9.44 -1.98 -9.57
N TYR A 64 9.01 -1.12 -8.65
CA TYR A 64 9.41 0.29 -8.63
C TYR A 64 10.91 0.46 -8.38
N ARG A 65 11.49 -0.35 -7.49
CA ARG A 65 12.95 -0.39 -7.27
C ARG A 65 13.69 -0.87 -8.51
N GLN A 66 13.24 -1.96 -9.12
CA GLN A 66 13.86 -2.50 -10.35
C GLN A 66 13.84 -1.48 -11.50
N ARG A 67 12.80 -0.66 -11.56
CA ARG A 67 12.64 0.40 -12.57
C ARG A 67 13.31 1.73 -12.18
N GLY A 68 13.95 1.81 -11.01
CA GLY A 68 14.62 3.02 -10.52
C GLY A 68 13.66 4.18 -10.19
N LEU A 69 12.40 3.88 -9.85
CA LEU A 69 11.39 4.91 -9.53
C LEU A 69 11.43 5.37 -8.07
N ILE A 70 12.00 4.53 -7.20
CA ILE A 70 12.24 4.73 -5.77
C ILE A 70 13.60 4.12 -5.40
N ASP A 71 14.18 4.57 -4.30
CA ASP A 71 15.48 4.11 -3.84
C ASP A 71 15.45 2.61 -3.45
N PRO A 72 16.58 1.89 -3.66
CA PRO A 72 16.70 0.46 -3.32
C PRO A 72 16.54 0.18 -1.82
#